data_AF-A0A5Y5BLJ5-F1
#
_entry.id   AF-A0A5Y5BLJ5-F1
#
_cell.length_a   1.000
_cell.length_b   1.000
_cell.length_c   1.000
_cell.angle_alpha   90.00
_cell.angle_beta   90.00
_cell.angle_gamma   90.00
#
_symmetry.space_group_name_H-M   'P 1'
#
loop_
_entity.id
_entity.type
_entity.pdbx_description
1 polymer ?
#
loop_
_entity_poly.entity_id
_entity_poly.type
_entity_poly.pdbx_seq_one_letter_code
_entity_poly.pdbx_strand_id
1 'polypeptide(L)'
;MAVHPWDVEAGHVTPDGVYLSPVNAITHLNSKLSGLTGNSDIAIIMITGNDNNGFIRQLSALADALPLPTLTQTLRRARTQLTQAITRMQIPATPQSGLPAPQQLIVSTLQNAVSNSATLDAVKAEGLASLNDLKGALSGFQAQRRQLQQQITDELAGMGNKLAKV
;
A
#
# COMPACT_ATOMS: atom_id res chain seq x y z
N MET A 1 20.53 6.90 -13.04
CA MET A 1 19.63 7.91 -12.43
C MET A 1 18.77 8.50 -13.53
N ALA A 2 17.51 8.83 -13.25
CA ALA A 2 16.62 9.48 -14.22
C ALA A 2 16.02 10.75 -13.59
N VAL A 3 15.83 11.78 -14.40
CA VAL A 3 15.09 13.00 -14.07
C VAL A 3 13.97 13.12 -15.07
N HIS A 4 12.75 13.32 -14.60
CA HIS A 4 11.57 13.33 -15.46
C HIS A 4 10.64 14.51 -15.13
N PRO A 5 9.72 14.90 -16.03
CA PRO A 5 8.80 16.03 -15.81
C PRO A 5 7.94 15.93 -14.54
N TRP A 6 7.73 14.72 -14.02
CA TRP A 6 6.89 14.53 -12.82
C TRP A 6 7.69 14.50 -11.51
N ASP A 7 8.96 14.90 -11.53
CA ASP A 7 9.75 15.14 -10.33
C ASP A 7 9.32 16.48 -9.73
N VAL A 8 9.03 16.49 -8.42
CA VAL A 8 8.48 17.67 -7.73
C VAL A 8 9.45 18.86 -7.78
N GLU A 9 10.76 18.58 -7.78
CA GLU A 9 11.81 19.60 -7.72
C GLU A 9 12.31 20.08 -9.09
N ALA A 10 12.10 19.28 -10.15
CA ALA A 10 12.67 19.55 -11.48
C ALA A 10 11.59 19.87 -12.54
N GLY A 11 10.40 19.30 -12.38
CA GLY A 11 9.30 19.43 -13.30
C GLY A 11 8.53 20.75 -13.18
N HIS A 12 7.98 21.22 -14.29
CA HIS A 12 7.00 22.30 -14.30
C HIS A 12 5.61 21.75 -14.58
N VAL A 13 4.63 22.21 -13.80
CA VAL A 13 3.22 21.90 -14.01
C VAL A 13 2.54 23.16 -14.55
N THR A 14 2.02 23.06 -15.76
CA THR A 14 1.22 24.10 -16.42
C THR A 14 -0.19 23.60 -16.69
N PRO A 15 -1.16 24.49 -16.96
CA PRO A 15 -2.51 24.08 -17.36
C PRO A 15 -2.51 23.14 -18.58
N ASP A 16 -1.57 23.34 -19.51
CA ASP A 16 -1.44 22.57 -20.74
C ASP A 16 -0.72 21.22 -20.54
N GLY A 17 -0.08 21.01 -19.39
CA GLY A 17 0.60 19.76 -19.07
C GLY A 17 1.84 19.92 -18.22
N VAL A 18 2.56 18.81 -18.08
CA VAL A 18 3.78 18.72 -17.28
C VAL A 18 4.99 18.58 -18.20
N TYR A 19 6.00 19.43 -18.04
CA TYR A 19 7.22 19.38 -18.85
C TYR A 19 8.49 19.58 -18.00
N LEU A 20 9.63 19.18 -18.56
CA LEU A 20 10.95 19.36 -17.95
C LEU A 20 11.79 20.22 -18.89
N SER A 21 12.31 21.35 -18.39
CA SER A 21 13.24 22.16 -19.18
C SER A 21 14.65 21.55 -19.13
N PRO A 22 15.46 21.68 -20.20
CA PRO A 22 16.84 21.18 -20.19
C PRO A 22 17.68 21.77 -19.05
N VAL A 23 17.48 23.07 -18.76
CA VAL A 23 18.18 23.77 -17.67
C VAL A 23 17.83 23.15 -16.32
N ASN A 24 16.55 22.90 -16.02
CA ASN A 24 16.15 22.26 -14.77
C ASN A 24 16.66 20.83 -14.66
N ALA A 25 16.64 20.09 -15.77
CA ALA A 25 17.15 18.72 -15.81
C ALA A 25 18.64 18.68 -15.41
N ILE A 26 19.45 19.58 -15.97
CA ILE A 26 20.89 19.67 -15.66
C ILE A 26 21.11 20.10 -14.21
N THR A 27 20.43 21.14 -13.74
CA THR A 27 20.58 21.62 -12.35
C THR A 27 20.25 20.52 -11.34
N HIS A 28 19.17 19.78 -11.58
CA HIS A 28 18.75 18.68 -10.71
C HIS A 28 19.62 17.42 -10.86
N LEU A 29 20.22 17.18 -12.04
CA LEU A 29 21.25 16.15 -12.17
C LEU A 29 22.51 16.53 -11.40
N ASN A 30 22.93 17.80 -11.47
CA ASN A 30 24.12 18.28 -10.78
C ASN A 30 24.00 18.13 -9.25
N SER A 31 22.82 18.40 -8.67
CA SER A 31 22.59 18.15 -7.23
C SER A 31 22.64 16.66 -6.85
N LYS A 32 22.30 15.75 -7.77
CA LYS A 32 22.46 14.30 -7.55
C LYS A 32 23.92 13.84 -7.71
N LEU A 33 24.68 14.54 -8.55
CA LEU A 33 26.07 14.21 -8.86
C LEU A 33 27.07 14.83 -7.86
N SER A 34 26.69 15.87 -7.11
CA SER A 34 27.57 16.54 -6.14
C SER A 34 28.05 15.65 -4.98
N GLY A 35 27.47 14.46 -4.81
CA GLY A 35 27.92 13.44 -3.86
C GLY A 35 29.00 12.50 -4.39
N LEU A 36 29.35 12.55 -5.68
CA LEU A 36 30.39 11.73 -6.27
C LEU A 36 31.76 12.36 -6.00
N THR A 37 32.63 11.66 -5.27
CA THR A 37 34.01 12.08 -5.03
C THR A 37 34.93 11.44 -6.08
N GLY A 38 35.67 12.28 -6.80
CA GLY A 38 36.62 11.86 -7.85
C GLY A 38 36.19 12.22 -9.27
N ASN A 39 37.07 12.00 -10.25
CA ASN A 39 36.78 12.24 -11.66
C ASN A 39 35.98 11.07 -12.22
N SER A 40 34.75 11.34 -12.68
CA SER A 40 33.88 10.35 -13.33
C SER A 40 33.45 10.88 -14.69
N ASP A 41 33.56 10.04 -15.72
CA ASP A 41 33.00 10.34 -17.04
C ASP A 41 31.49 10.09 -17.02
N ILE A 42 30.70 11.11 -17.36
CA ILE A 42 29.25 11.08 -17.27
C ILE A 42 28.65 11.35 -18.65
N ALA A 43 27.86 10.40 -19.15
CA ALA A 43 27.02 10.58 -20.33
C ALA A 43 25.58 10.88 -19.91
N ILE A 44 25.02 11.99 -20.40
CA ILE A 44 23.63 12.37 -20.17
C ILE A 44 22.87 12.23 -21.49
N ILE A 45 21.78 11.46 -21.47
CA ILE A 45 20.91 11.26 -22.63
C ILE A 45 19.58 11.95 -22.33
N MET A 46 19.22 12.95 -23.13
CA MET A 46 17.94 13.63 -23.05
C MET A 46 16.99 13.08 -24.11
N ILE A 47 15.80 12.65 -23.68
CA ILE A 47 14.76 12.12 -24.56
C ILE A 47 13.65 13.15 -24.64
N THR A 48 13.22 13.49 -25.86
CA THR A 48 12.22 14.54 -26.10
C THR A 48 11.22 14.11 -27.16
N GLY A 49 9.95 14.48 -26.98
CA GLY A 49 8.90 14.22 -27.96
C GLY A 49 8.08 15.49 -28.19
N ASN A 50 7.53 15.61 -29.40
CA ASN A 50 6.62 16.71 -29.75
C ASN A 50 5.27 16.57 -29.04
N ASP A 51 4.89 15.34 -28.69
CA ASP A 51 3.68 14.98 -27.97
C ASP A 51 3.95 13.82 -26.99
N ASN A 52 2.97 13.55 -26.11
CA ASN A 52 3.09 12.49 -25.10
C ASN A 52 3.26 11.10 -25.73
N ASN A 53 2.62 10.84 -26.88
CA ASN A 53 2.73 9.55 -27.58
C ASN A 53 4.12 9.34 -28.18
N GLY A 54 4.66 10.35 -28.87
CA GLY A 54 6.01 10.33 -29.43
C GLY A 54 7.07 10.17 -28.35
N PHE A 55 6.93 10.88 -27.24
CA PHE A 55 7.81 10.73 -26.08
C PHE A 55 7.78 9.30 -25.52
N ILE A 56 6.59 8.72 -25.29
CA ILE A 56 6.45 7.35 -24.77
C ILE A 56 7.05 6.33 -25.74
N ARG A 57 6.88 6.50 -27.06
CA ARG A 57 7.46 5.60 -28.06
C ARG A 57 8.98 5.58 -28.00
N GLN A 58 9.62 6.75 -27.95
CA GLN A 58 11.08 6.85 -27.85
C GLN A 58 11.59 6.29 -26.51
N LEU A 59 10.90 6.60 -25.41
CA LEU A 59 11.26 6.07 -24.10
C LEU A 59 11.10 4.54 -24.04
N SER A 60 10.08 3.97 -24.72
CA SER A 60 9.91 2.53 -24.84
C SER A 60 11.05 1.89 -25.62
N ALA A 61 11.42 2.45 -26.78
CA ALA A 61 12.54 1.93 -27.57
C ALA A 61 13.85 1.93 -26.76
N LEU A 62 14.10 2.96 -25.94
CA LEU A 62 15.27 2.98 -25.06
C LEU A 62 15.16 1.95 -23.93
N ALA A 63 14.00 1.82 -23.28
CA ALA A 63 13.79 0.85 -22.21
C ALA A 63 13.89 -0.61 -22.70
N ASP A 64 13.50 -0.86 -23.95
CA ASP A 64 13.62 -2.17 -24.59
C ASP A 64 15.08 -2.51 -24.90
N ALA A 65 15.88 -1.53 -25.33
CA ALA A 65 17.31 -1.70 -25.57
C ALA A 65 18.14 -1.77 -24.27
N LEU A 66 17.73 -1.01 -23.25
CA LEU A 66 18.41 -0.89 -21.97
C LEU A 66 17.38 -0.94 -20.82
N PRO A 67 17.06 -2.14 -20.31
CA PRO A 67 16.01 -2.34 -19.31
C PRO A 67 16.47 -1.95 -17.90
N LEU A 68 16.75 -0.67 -17.68
CA LEU A 68 17.07 -0.14 -16.36
C LEU A 68 15.79 0.06 -15.54
N PRO A 69 15.76 -0.32 -14.25
CA PRO A 69 14.59 -0.14 -13.39
C PRO A 69 14.06 1.30 -13.38
N THR A 70 14.95 2.29 -13.38
CA THR A 70 14.55 3.71 -13.38
C THR A 70 13.87 4.13 -14.68
N LEU A 71 14.27 3.56 -15.82
CA LEU A 71 13.64 3.81 -17.12
C LEU A 71 12.27 3.14 -17.18
N THR A 72 12.16 1.88 -16.75
CA THR A 72 10.88 1.15 -16.70
C THR A 72 9.87 1.81 -15.77
N GLN A 73 10.32 2.32 -14.63
CA GLN A 73 9.46 3.09 -13.70
C GLN A 73 8.97 4.39 -14.34
N THR A 74 9.85 5.13 -15.01
CA THR A 74 9.50 6.38 -15.72
C THR A 74 8.51 6.11 -16.84
N LEU A 75 8.73 5.05 -17.61
CA LEU A 75 7.85 4.61 -18.70
C LEU A 75 6.46 4.21 -18.18
N ARG A 76 6.39 3.46 -17.08
CA ARG A 76 5.11 3.13 -16.43
C ARG A 76 4.38 4.39 -16.01
N ARG A 77 5.08 5.35 -15.40
CA ARG A 77 4.51 6.63 -14.98
C ARG A 77 3.99 7.45 -16.17
N ALA A 78 4.75 7.49 -17.27
CA ALA A 78 4.34 8.18 -18.49
C ALA A 78 3.06 7.57 -19.09
N ARG A 79 2.94 6.23 -19.12
CA ARG A 79 1.72 5.54 -19.57
C ARG A 79 0.52 5.83 -18.67
N THR A 80 0.70 5.82 -17.34
CA THR A 80 -0.37 6.15 -16.39
C THR A 80 -0.88 7.58 -16.56
N GLN A 81 0.00 8.52 -16.90
CA GLN A 81 -0.38 9.92 -17.15
C GLN A 81 -1.26 10.06 -18.39
N LEU A 82 -0.96 9.31 -19.46
CA LEU A 82 -1.79 9.29 -20.66
C LEU A 82 -3.21 8.75 -20.36
N THR A 83 -3.31 7.68 -19.57
CA THR A 83 -4.61 7.10 -19.19
C THR A 83 -5.34 7.91 -18.13
N GLN A 84 -4.67 8.85 -17.45
CA GLN A 84 -5.22 9.54 -16.27
C GLN A 84 -6.49 10.33 -16.59
N ALA A 85 -6.54 11.01 -17.75
CA ALA A 85 -7.72 11.76 -18.16
C ALA A 85 -8.94 10.83 -18.34
N ILE A 86 -8.73 9.67 -18.96
CA ILE A 86 -9.76 8.66 -19.19
C ILE A 86 -10.21 8.05 -17.85
N THR A 87 -9.27 7.66 -16.99
CA THR A 87 -9.59 7.05 -15.69
C THR A 87 -10.28 8.03 -14.74
N ARG A 88 -9.95 9.33 -14.78
CA ARG A 88 -10.65 10.35 -13.96
C ARG A 88 -12.12 10.52 -14.35
N MET A 89 -12.49 10.23 -15.60
CA MET A 89 -13.88 10.26 -16.05
C MET A 89 -14.67 9.01 -15.65
N GLN A 90 -13.99 7.93 -15.27
CA GLN A 90 -14.64 6.72 -14.80
C GLN A 90 -14.87 6.81 -13.30
N ILE A 91 -16.13 6.92 -12.90
CA ILE A 91 -16.52 6.68 -11.50
C ILE A 91 -16.42 5.17 -11.29
N PRO A 92 -15.52 4.68 -10.42
CA PRO A 92 -15.47 3.26 -10.12
C PRO A 92 -16.83 2.83 -9.63
N ALA A 93 -17.41 1.80 -10.24
CA ALA A 93 -18.64 1.21 -9.74
C ALA A 93 -18.42 0.85 -8.27
N THR A 94 -19.32 1.31 -7.39
CA THR A 94 -19.34 0.82 -6.01
C THR A 94 -19.40 -0.70 -6.08
N PRO A 95 -18.50 -1.44 -5.41
CA PRO A 95 -18.44 -2.89 -5.54
C PRO A 95 -19.79 -3.48 -5.12
N GLN A 96 -20.60 -3.83 -6.12
CA GLN A 96 -21.85 -4.60 -6.01
C GLN A 96 -21.52 -6.09 -5.90
N SER A 97 -20.56 -6.42 -5.04
CA SER A 97 -20.26 -7.79 -4.66
C SER A 97 -20.38 -7.81 -3.17
N GLY A 98 -21.14 -8.76 -2.62
CA GLY A 98 -21.37 -8.95 -1.18
C GLY A 98 -20.11 -9.32 -0.39
N LEU A 99 -18.94 -8.92 -0.87
CA LEU A 99 -17.68 -8.93 -0.15
C LEU A 99 -17.61 -7.65 0.70
N PRO A 100 -17.39 -7.78 2.01
CA PRO A 100 -17.25 -6.64 2.89
C PRO A 100 -16.11 -5.73 2.41
N ALA A 101 -16.25 -4.43 2.65
CA ALA A 101 -15.26 -3.43 2.28
C ALA A 101 -13.85 -3.86 2.74
N PRO A 102 -12.79 -3.62 1.93
CA PRO A 102 -11.44 -4.05 2.26
C PRO A 102 -11.01 -3.47 3.60
N GLN A 103 -10.98 -4.33 4.62
CA GLN A 103 -10.62 -3.95 5.97
C GLN A 103 -9.10 -4.07 6.12
N GLN A 104 -8.45 -2.99 6.54
CA GLN A 104 -7.00 -3.00 6.79
C GLN A 104 -6.69 -4.05 7.86
N LEU A 105 -5.75 -4.97 7.57
CA LEU A 105 -5.25 -6.00 8.49
C LEU A 105 -4.35 -5.33 9.52
N ILE A 106 -4.96 -4.83 10.58
CA ILE A 106 -4.31 -4.40 11.81
C ILE A 106 -4.61 -5.47 12.86
N VAL A 107 -3.71 -5.70 13.82
CA VAL A 107 -3.86 -6.80 14.80
C VAL A 107 -5.21 -6.75 15.55
N SER A 108 -5.73 -5.55 15.82
CA SER A 108 -7.06 -5.35 16.42
C SER A 108 -8.22 -5.72 15.50
N THR A 109 -8.09 -5.52 14.18
CA THR A 109 -9.14 -5.88 13.21
C THR A 109 -9.11 -7.36 12.85
N LEU A 110 -7.98 -8.05 12.99
CA LEU A 110 -7.87 -9.51 12.89
C LEU A 110 -8.71 -10.21 13.97
N GLN A 111 -8.67 -9.68 15.20
CA GLN A 111 -9.47 -10.20 16.31
C GLN A 111 -10.98 -10.02 16.04
N ASN A 112 -11.37 -8.89 15.45
CA ASN A 112 -12.75 -8.63 15.03
C ASN A 112 -13.15 -9.48 13.81
N ALA A 113 -12.25 -9.73 12.86
CA ALA A 113 -12.51 -10.57 11.69
C ALA A 113 -12.72 -12.04 12.08
N VAL A 114 -11.89 -12.58 12.98
CA VAL A 114 -12.05 -13.93 13.52
C VAL A 114 -13.36 -14.04 14.31
N SER A 115 -13.65 -13.07 15.17
CA SER A 115 -14.90 -13.04 15.94
C SER A 115 -16.13 -12.98 15.02
N ASN A 116 -16.10 -12.12 14.00
CA ASN A 116 -17.21 -11.98 13.06
C ASN A 116 -17.38 -13.22 12.17
N SER A 117 -16.29 -13.88 11.77
CA SER A 117 -16.35 -15.15 11.03
C SER A 117 -16.95 -16.28 11.85
N ALA A 118 -16.56 -16.40 13.13
CA ALA A 118 -17.14 -17.38 14.05
C ALA A 118 -18.63 -17.11 14.30
N THR A 119 -19.04 -15.84 14.39
CA THR A 119 -20.47 -15.49 14.50
C THR A 119 -21.25 -15.78 13.22
N LEU A 120 -20.64 -15.60 12.04
CA LEU A 120 -21.29 -15.90 10.76
C LEU A 120 -21.44 -17.40 10.53
N ASP A 121 -20.46 -18.20 10.95
CA ASP A 121 -20.55 -19.66 10.89
C ASP A 121 -21.54 -20.21 11.93
N ALA A 122 -21.62 -19.62 13.13
CA ALA A 122 -22.66 -19.93 14.10
C ALA A 122 -24.07 -19.61 13.59
N VAL A 123 -24.25 -18.42 12.98
CA VAL A 123 -25.54 -17.99 12.40
C VAL A 123 -25.96 -18.84 11.19
N LYS A 124 -25.00 -19.38 10.43
CA LYS A 124 -25.29 -20.28 9.30
C LYS A 124 -25.55 -21.73 9.73
N ALA A 125 -24.93 -22.20 10.82
CA ALA A 125 -25.14 -23.55 11.35
C ALA A 125 -26.46 -23.68 12.13
N GLU A 126 -26.90 -22.60 12.79
CA GLU A 126 -28.13 -22.58 13.57
C GLU A 126 -29.28 -21.96 12.77
N GLY A 127 -29.90 -22.76 11.91
CA GLY A 127 -31.28 -22.49 11.53
C GLY A 127 -32.13 -22.33 12.80
N LEU A 128 -32.54 -21.10 13.10
CA LEU A 128 -33.51 -20.73 14.14
C LEU A 128 -33.15 -21.13 15.59
N ALA A 129 -31.90 -20.94 16.05
CA ALA A 129 -31.64 -20.97 17.49
C ALA A 129 -32.21 -19.73 18.18
N SER A 130 -33.04 -19.94 19.20
CA SER A 130 -33.76 -18.88 19.92
C SER A 130 -32.77 -17.93 20.59
N LEU A 131 -33.14 -16.65 20.77
CA LEU A 131 -32.34 -15.66 21.52
C LEU A 131 -31.91 -16.17 22.92
N ASN A 132 -32.64 -17.14 23.48
CA ASN A 132 -32.28 -17.81 24.73
C ASN A 132 -31.07 -18.73 24.61
N ASP A 133 -30.87 -19.40 23.48
CA ASP A 133 -29.72 -20.28 23.24
C ASP A 133 -28.45 -19.45 23.03
N LEU A 134 -28.56 -18.34 22.30
CA LEU A 134 -27.48 -17.35 22.17
C LEU A 134 -27.10 -16.74 23.54
N LYS A 135 -28.09 -16.44 24.39
CA LYS A 135 -27.84 -15.96 25.76
C LYS A 135 -27.19 -17.05 26.62
N GLY A 136 -27.56 -18.31 26.43
CA GLY A 136 -26.93 -19.47 27.06
C GLY A 136 -25.46 -19.61 26.66
N ALA A 137 -25.17 -19.56 25.36
CA ALA A 137 -23.81 -19.60 24.81
C ALA A 137 -22.95 -18.43 25.31
N LEU A 138 -23.51 -17.21 25.34
CA LEU A 138 -22.80 -16.03 25.85
C LEU A 138 -22.51 -16.12 27.36
N SER A 139 -23.45 -16.68 28.13
CA SER A 139 -23.27 -16.90 29.57
C SER A 139 -22.23 -17.99 29.84
N GLY A 140 -22.21 -19.05 29.04
CA GLY A 140 -21.20 -20.10 29.07
C GLY A 140 -19.80 -19.54 28.75
N PHE A 141 -19.69 -18.70 27.73
CA PHE A 141 -18.44 -18.03 27.39
C PHE A 141 -17.96 -17.08 28.50
N GLN A 142 -18.86 -16.32 29.14
CA GLN A 142 -18.52 -15.48 30.29
C GLN A 142 -18.05 -16.28 31.51
N ALA A 143 -18.60 -17.47 31.74
CA ALA A 143 -18.15 -18.37 32.81
C ALA A 143 -16.75 -18.91 32.50
N GLN A 144 -16.52 -19.37 31.26
CA GLN A 144 -15.23 -19.89 30.83
C GLN A 144 -14.13 -18.82 30.87
N ARG A 145 -14.46 -17.58 30.47
CA ARG A 145 -13.54 -16.43 30.58
C ARG A 145 -13.15 -16.14 32.03
N ARG A 146 -14.10 -16.18 32.97
CA ARG A 146 -13.81 -15.98 34.39
C ARG A 146 -12.91 -17.08 34.95
N GLN A 147 -13.14 -18.33 34.55
CA GLN A 147 -12.31 -19.46 34.96
C GLN A 147 -10.87 -19.32 34.43
N LEU A 148 -10.70 -18.94 33.16
CA LEU A 148 -9.37 -18.67 32.59
C LEU A 148 -8.67 -17.49 33.29
N GLN A 149 -9.41 -16.42 33.62
CA GLN A 149 -8.84 -15.29 34.38
C GLN A 149 -8.42 -15.69 35.80
N GLN A 150 -9.18 -16.55 36.46
CA GLN A 150 -8.80 -17.12 37.76
C GLN A 150 -7.55 -17.98 37.64
N GLN A 151 -7.48 -18.87 36.64
CA GLN A 151 -6.29 -19.68 36.39
C GLN A 151 -5.05 -18.82 36.11
N ILE A 152 -5.18 -17.75 35.31
CA ILE A 152 -4.07 -16.81 35.07
C ILE A 152 -3.65 -16.09 36.36
N THR A 153 -4.62 -15.71 37.20
CA THR A 153 -4.34 -15.04 38.49
C THR A 153 -3.66 -16.00 39.47
N ASP A 154 -4.11 -17.25 39.53
CA ASP A 154 -3.54 -18.31 40.38
C ASP A 154 -2.15 -18.74 39.91
N GLU A 155 -1.93 -18.85 38.60
CA GLU A 155 -0.59 -19.09 38.05
C GLU A 155 0.34 -17.90 38.32
N LEU A 156 -0.14 -16.66 38.17
CA LEU A 156 0.65 -15.46 38.47
C LEU A 156 0.98 -15.35 39.97
N ALA A 157 0.04 -15.66 40.86
CA ALA A 157 0.26 -15.74 42.31
C ALA A 157 1.23 -16.88 42.67
N GLY A 158 1.11 -18.03 41.99
CA GLY A 158 2.03 -19.17 42.14
C GLY A 158 3.46 -18.87 41.66
N MET A 159 3.61 -18.06 40.60
CA MET A 159 4.91 -17.54 40.17
C MET A 159 5.49 -16.55 41.19
N GLY A 160 4.67 -15.67 41.76
CA GLY A 160 5.09 -14.76 42.84
C GLY A 160 5.59 -15.50 44.08
N ASN A 161 4.94 -16.60 44.46
CA ASN A 161 5.33 -17.41 45.62
C ASN A 161 6.59 -18.28 45.36
N LYS A 162 6.86 -18.64 44.10
CA LYS A 162 8.12 -19.29 43.68
C LYS A 162 9.30 -18.31 43.67
N LEU A 163 9.08 -17.05 43.31
CA LEU A 163 10.09 -15.99 43.34
C LEU A 163 10.43 -15.54 44.77
N ALA A 164 9.52 -15.66 45.73
CA ALA A 164 9.77 -15.34 47.14
C ALA A 164 10.50 -16.44 47.93
N LYS A 165 10.78 -17.60 47.31
CA LYS A 165 11.41 -18.77 47.95
C LYS A 165 12.79 -19.12 47.33
N VAL A 166 13.35 -18.19 46.55
CA VAL A 166 14.76 -18.16 46.11
C VAL A 166 15.43 -17.00 46.85
#